data_AF-A0A924UD97-F1
#
_entry.id   AF-A0A924UD97-F1
#
_cell.length_a   1.000
_cell.length_b   1.000
_cell.length_c   1.000
_cell.angle_alpha   90.00
_cell.angle_beta   90.00
_cell.angle_gamma   90.00
#
_symmetry.space_group_name_H-M   'P 1'
#
loop_
_entity.id
_entity.type
_entity.pdbx_description
1 polymer ?
#
loop_
_entity_poly.entity_id
_entity_poly.type
_entity_poly.pdbx_seq_one_letter_code
_entity_poly.pdbx_strand_id
1 'polypeptide(L)'
;VMITGAGVMVAGVALTPLVTGLPGLLVLWAIVGFGFSVSQTPIGRILNRSAQGQDRPADFAAQFALSHAAWLVTYPLAGWLGASFGLPVAPYGLAMIGAVAMIAVLWLWPCLDPTVLAHDHPDLPPDHPHLQGLDHRHVFVIDGLHRRWPTGHA
;
A
#
# COMPACT_ATOMS: atom_id res chain seq x y z
N VAL A 1 1.84 9.20 -7.85
CA VAL A 1 0.59 8.73 -8.49
C VAL A 1 -0.31 7.98 -7.52
N MET A 2 0.16 6.95 -6.80
CA MET A 2 -0.69 6.20 -5.85
C MET A 2 -1.29 7.06 -4.75
N ILE A 3 -0.45 7.84 -4.06
CA ILE A 3 -0.90 8.74 -2.99
C ILE A 3 -1.91 9.75 -3.52
N THR A 4 -1.70 10.27 -4.73
CA THR A 4 -2.65 11.17 -5.40
C THR A 4 -3.99 10.49 -5.66
N GLY A 5 -3.99 9.27 -6.19
CA GLY A 5 -5.21 8.48 -6.39
C GLY A 5 -5.94 8.17 -5.09
N ALA A 6 -5.21 7.80 -4.04
CA ALA A 6 -5.75 7.56 -2.71
C ALA A 6 -6.36 8.84 -2.12
N GLY A 7 -5.69 9.99 -2.29
CA GLY A 7 -6.21 11.30 -1.88
C GLY A 7 -7.52 11.66 -2.59
N VAL A 8 -7.63 11.40 -3.90
CA VAL A 8 -8.86 11.57 -4.67
C VAL A 8 -9.98 10.68 -4.13
N MET A 9 -9.69 9.42 -3.80
CA MET A 9 -10.68 8.52 -3.21
C MET A 9 -11.16 9.00 -1.83
N VAL A 10 -10.23 9.35 -0.93
CA VAL A 10 -10.57 9.84 0.42
C VAL A 10 -11.43 11.09 0.35
N ALA A 11 -11.02 12.07 -0.46
CA ALA A 11 -11.78 13.30 -0.67
C ALA A 11 -13.15 13.02 -1.30
N GLY A 12 -13.21 12.21 -2.35
CA GLY A 12 -14.46 11.86 -3.02
C GLY A 12 -15.46 11.17 -2.07
N VAL A 13 -15.00 10.20 -1.28
CA VAL A 13 -15.85 9.53 -0.28
C VAL A 13 -16.33 10.54 0.78
N ALA A 14 -15.47 11.42 1.28
CA ALA A 14 -15.84 12.44 2.28
C ALA A 14 -16.87 13.46 1.74
N LEU A 15 -16.86 13.74 0.44
CA LEU A 15 -17.81 14.66 -0.20
C LEU A 15 -19.17 14.03 -0.50
N THR A 16 -19.30 12.70 -0.45
CA THR A 16 -20.54 11.96 -0.77
C THR A 16 -21.79 12.55 -0.11
N PRO A 17 -21.80 12.92 1.18
CA PRO A 17 -23.00 13.44 1.84
C PRO A 17 -23.46 14.80 1.34
N LEU A 18 -22.59 15.55 0.65
CA LEU A 18 -22.89 16.88 0.11
C LEU A 18 -23.47 16.83 -1.31
N VAL A 19 -23.42 15.66 -1.96
CA VAL A 19 -23.85 15.50 -3.34
C VAL A 19 -25.29 15.01 -3.39
N THR A 20 -26.15 15.80 -4.03
CA THR A 20 -27.56 15.47 -4.22
C THR A 20 -27.87 15.11 -5.66
N GLY A 21 -28.77 14.15 -5.85
CA GLY A 21 -29.26 13.76 -7.17
C GLY A 21 -28.31 12.82 -7.92
N LEU A 22 -28.91 12.01 -8.79
CA LEU A 22 -28.19 10.97 -9.54
C LEU A 22 -27.03 11.52 -10.41
N PRO A 23 -27.17 12.64 -11.15
CA PRO A 23 -26.06 13.13 -11.98
C PRO A 23 -24.82 13.48 -11.16
N GLY A 24 -24.99 14.13 -10.01
CA GLY A 24 -23.86 14.46 -9.12
C GLY A 24 -23.19 13.20 -8.57
N LEU A 25 -23.99 12.20 -8.17
CA LEU A 25 -23.48 10.92 -7.69
C LEU A 25 -22.71 10.15 -8.78
N LEU A 26 -23.14 10.21 -10.04
CA LEU A 26 -22.42 9.60 -11.17
C LEU A 26 -21.08 10.27 -11.43
N VAL A 27 -21.01 11.60 -11.35
CA VAL A 27 -19.75 12.34 -11.46
C VAL A 27 -18.81 11.96 -10.32
N LEU A 28 -19.31 11.93 -9.09
CA LEU A 28 -18.51 11.54 -7.92
C LEU A 28 -18.02 10.09 -8.02
N TRP A 29 -18.89 9.17 -8.46
CA TRP A 29 -18.55 7.78 -8.71
C TRP A 29 -17.41 7.65 -9.74
N ALA A 30 -17.47 8.41 -10.83
CA ALA A 30 -16.41 8.41 -11.84
C ALA A 30 -15.08 8.95 -11.29
N ILE A 31 -15.11 10.01 -10.47
CA ILE A 31 -13.92 10.57 -9.82
C ILE A 31 -13.28 9.57 -8.84
N VAL A 32 -14.08 8.94 -7.99
CA VAL A 32 -13.60 7.92 -7.05
C VAL A 32 -13.04 6.71 -7.81
N GLY A 33 -13.73 6.26 -8.87
CA GLY A 33 -13.27 5.18 -9.75
C GLY A 33 -11.93 5.51 -10.42
N PHE A 34 -11.75 6.74 -10.89
CA PHE A 34 -10.47 7.20 -11.44
C PHE A 34 -9.36 7.16 -10.39
N GLY A 35 -9.62 7.68 -9.18
CA GLY A 35 -8.66 7.62 -8.07
C GLY A 35 -8.26 6.19 -7.71
N PHE A 36 -9.23 5.27 -7.73
CA PHE A 36 -9.01 3.84 -7.52
C PHE A 36 -8.11 3.22 -8.60
N SER A 37 -8.40 3.45 -9.88
CA SER A 37 -7.58 2.94 -10.99
C SER A 37 -6.14 3.47 -10.96
N VAL A 38 -5.97 4.76 -10.68
CA VAL A 38 -4.63 5.40 -10.55
C VAL A 38 -3.84 4.79 -9.39
N SER A 39 -4.52 4.46 -8.29
CA SER A 39 -3.90 3.81 -7.13
C SER A 39 -3.51 2.36 -7.42
N GLN A 40 -4.33 1.63 -8.15
CA GLN A 40 -4.13 0.19 -8.40
C GLN A 40 -3.07 -0.11 -9.46
N THR A 41 -3.00 0.68 -10.54
CA THR A 41 -2.11 0.43 -11.70
C THR A 41 -0.64 0.16 -11.32
N PRO A 42 -0.02 0.92 -10.39
CA PRO A 42 1.37 0.69 -9.98
C PRO A 42 1.57 -0.40 -8.91
N ILE A 43 0.52 -0.99 -8.32
CA ILE A 43 0.65 -1.97 -7.21
C ILE A 43 1.54 -3.14 -7.64
N GLY A 44 1.31 -3.72 -8.81
CA GLY A 44 2.13 -4.84 -9.31
C GLY A 44 3.60 -4.47 -9.52
N ARG A 45 3.89 -3.20 -9.88
CA ARG A 45 5.27 -2.72 -10.01
C ARG A 45 5.97 -2.59 -8.67
N ILE A 46 5.25 -2.18 -7.62
CA ILE A 46 5.80 -2.15 -6.26
C ILE A 46 6.09 -3.58 -5.80
N LEU A 47 5.12 -4.47 -5.92
CA LEU A 47 5.27 -5.84 -5.43
C LEU A 47 6.40 -6.59 -6.14
N ASN A 48 6.54 -6.40 -7.46
CA ASN A 48 7.65 -6.99 -8.21
C ASN A 48 9.03 -6.44 -7.83
N ARG A 49 9.11 -5.22 -7.29
CA ARG A 49 10.36 -4.63 -6.78
C ARG A 49 10.70 -5.15 -5.38
N SER A 50 9.69 -5.46 -4.58
CA SER A 50 9.86 -5.91 -3.19
C SER A 50 10.01 -7.43 -3.03
N ALA A 51 9.84 -8.20 -4.11
CA ALA A 51 9.79 -9.66 -4.08
C ALA A 51 10.80 -10.33 -5.02
N GLN A 52 11.45 -11.38 -4.54
CA GLN A 52 12.28 -12.25 -5.38
C GLN A 52 11.41 -13.04 -6.37
N GLY A 53 12.01 -13.49 -7.49
CA GLY A 53 11.28 -14.19 -8.54
C GLY A 53 10.45 -15.37 -8.05
N GLN A 54 10.99 -16.13 -7.09
CA GLN A 54 10.33 -17.31 -6.49
C GLN A 54 9.23 -16.96 -5.47
N ASP A 55 9.32 -15.83 -4.78
CA ASP A 55 8.40 -15.47 -3.68
C ASP A 55 7.24 -14.58 -4.14
N ARG A 56 7.34 -13.98 -5.34
CA ARG A 56 6.28 -13.17 -5.97
C ARG A 56 4.87 -13.76 -5.83
N PRO A 57 4.61 -15.05 -6.12
CA PRO A 57 3.26 -15.60 -5.99
C PRO A 57 2.67 -15.50 -4.57
N ALA A 58 3.50 -15.71 -3.55
CA ALA A 58 3.08 -15.61 -2.15
C ALA A 58 2.76 -14.16 -1.76
N ASP A 59 3.58 -13.21 -2.22
CA ASP A 59 3.36 -11.78 -1.97
C ASP A 59 2.10 -11.25 -2.67
N PHE A 60 1.83 -11.68 -3.91
CA PHE A 60 0.58 -11.35 -4.61
C PHE A 60 -0.64 -11.97 -3.89
N ALA A 61 -0.51 -13.18 -3.36
CA ALA A 61 -1.56 -13.81 -2.56
C ALA A 61 -1.82 -13.05 -1.25
N ALA A 62 -0.76 -12.60 -0.56
CA ALA A 62 -0.87 -11.78 0.65
C ALA A 62 -1.55 -10.44 0.36
N GLN A 63 -1.18 -9.75 -0.73
CA GLN A 63 -1.83 -8.51 -1.16
C GLN A 63 -3.32 -8.72 -1.48
N PHE A 64 -3.64 -9.81 -2.20
CA PHE A 64 -5.02 -10.18 -2.50
C PHE A 64 -5.82 -10.42 -1.21
N ALA A 65 -5.30 -11.24 -0.29
CA ALA A 65 -5.95 -11.55 0.98
C ALA A 65 -6.16 -10.30 1.84
N LEU A 66 -5.18 -9.41 1.92
CA LEU A 66 -5.27 -8.16 2.68
C LEU A 66 -6.38 -7.25 2.13
N SER A 67 -6.50 -7.14 0.79
CA SER A 67 -7.57 -6.35 0.17
C SER A 67 -8.97 -6.91 0.49
N HIS A 68 -9.11 -8.24 0.56
CA HIS A 68 -10.36 -8.90 0.93
C HIS A 68 -10.68 -8.75 2.41
N ALA A 69 -9.67 -8.83 3.28
CA ALA A 69 -9.82 -8.55 4.71
C ALA A 69 -10.32 -7.12 4.93
N ALA A 70 -9.80 -6.14 4.17
CA ALA A 70 -10.27 -4.76 4.23
C ALA A 70 -11.75 -4.64 3.82
N TRP A 71 -12.20 -5.33 2.76
CA TRP A 71 -13.63 -5.37 2.40
C TRP A 71 -14.49 -6.03 3.47
N LEU A 72 -14.02 -7.17 4.02
CA LEU A 72 -14.71 -7.90 5.07
C LEU A 72 -14.96 -7.03 6.31
N VAL A 73 -14.04 -6.12 6.64
CA VAL A 73 -14.19 -5.19 7.77
C VAL A 73 -15.03 -3.98 7.41
N THR A 74 -14.76 -3.34 6.26
CA THR A 74 -15.37 -2.06 5.91
C THR A 74 -16.83 -2.18 5.49
N TYR A 75 -17.26 -3.32 4.93
CA TYR A 75 -18.65 -3.52 4.51
C TYR A 75 -19.62 -3.58 5.70
N PRO A 76 -19.43 -4.45 6.71
CA PRO A 76 -20.27 -4.44 7.91
C PRO A 76 -20.20 -3.11 8.65
N LEU A 77 -19.02 -2.49 8.71
CA LEU A 77 -18.86 -1.19 9.37
C LEU A 77 -19.69 -0.10 8.68
N ALA A 78 -19.67 -0.02 7.36
CA ALA A 78 -20.46 0.96 6.61
C ALA A 78 -21.97 0.74 6.83
N GLY A 79 -22.42 -0.52 6.79
CA GLY A 79 -23.80 -0.89 7.08
C GLY A 79 -24.21 -0.52 8.50
N TRP A 80 -23.38 -0.84 9.49
CA TRP A 80 -23.62 -0.51 10.90
C TRP A 80 -23.65 1.00 11.15
N LEU A 81 -22.72 1.77 10.56
CA LEU A 81 -22.71 3.23 10.66
C LEU A 81 -23.96 3.84 10.03
N GLY A 82 -24.34 3.37 8.84
CA GLY A 82 -25.53 3.83 8.14
C GLY A 82 -26.83 3.52 8.90
N ALA A 83 -26.94 2.33 9.48
CA ALA A 83 -28.11 1.89 10.24
C ALA A 83 -28.22 2.57 11.61
N SER A 84 -27.08 2.81 12.29
CA SER A 84 -27.07 3.32 13.67
C SER A 84 -27.07 4.85 13.75
N PHE A 85 -26.43 5.53 12.78
CA PHE A 85 -26.21 6.98 12.81
C PHE A 85 -26.71 7.71 11.56
N GLY A 86 -27.28 6.98 10.59
CA GLY A 86 -27.81 7.52 9.35
C GLY A 86 -26.83 7.43 8.17
N LEU A 87 -27.39 7.39 6.96
CA LEU A 87 -26.63 7.21 5.71
C LEU A 87 -25.50 8.23 5.49
N PRO A 88 -25.65 9.53 5.84
CA PRO A 88 -24.55 10.50 5.70
C PRO A 88 -23.29 10.20 6.54
N VAL A 89 -23.41 9.43 7.61
CA VAL A 89 -22.30 9.15 8.54
C VAL A 89 -21.36 8.07 8.01
N ALA A 90 -21.87 7.10 7.26
CA ALA A 90 -21.07 5.99 6.75
C ALA A 90 -19.89 6.45 5.85
N PRO A 91 -20.09 7.35 4.86
CA PRO A 91 -18.98 7.88 4.07
C PRO A 91 -17.91 8.59 4.91
N TYR A 92 -18.28 9.36 5.94
CA TYR A 92 -17.31 10.02 6.81
C TYR A 92 -16.45 9.01 7.59
N GLY A 93 -17.05 7.96 8.14
CA GLY A 93 -16.30 6.90 8.82
C GLY A 93 -15.32 6.18 7.90
N LEU A 94 -15.75 5.85 6.67
CA LEU A 94 -14.87 5.21 5.69
C LEU A 94 -13.76 6.16 5.19
N ALA A 95 -14.07 7.45 5.00
CA ALA A 95 -13.08 8.45 4.63
C ALA A 95 -12.02 8.63 5.73
N MET A 96 -12.43 8.58 7.01
CA MET A 96 -11.50 8.63 8.15
C MET A 96 -10.53 7.44 8.13
N ILE A 97 -11.03 6.22 7.91
CA ILE A 97 -10.18 5.02 7.80
C ILE A 97 -9.20 5.17 6.63
N GLY A 98 -9.69 5.63 5.48
CA GLY A 98 -8.84 5.88 4.31
C GLY A 98 -7.78 6.94 4.56
N ALA A 99 -8.12 8.02 5.27
CA ALA A 99 -7.17 9.06 5.65
C ALA A 99 -6.08 8.54 6.61
N VAL A 100 -6.46 7.75 7.61
CA VAL A 100 -5.51 7.10 8.53
C VAL A 100 -4.57 6.17 7.78
N ALA A 101 -5.11 5.34 6.88
CA ALA A 101 -4.28 4.46 6.04
C ALA A 101 -3.32 5.26 5.14
N MET A 102 -3.78 6.36 4.55
CA MET A 102 -2.94 7.24 3.73
C MET A 102 -1.82 7.89 4.55
N ILE A 103 -2.11 8.37 5.76
CA ILE A 103 -1.10 8.91 6.69
C ILE A 103 -0.10 7.82 7.08
N ALA A 104 -0.58 6.61 7.39
CA ALA A 104 0.28 5.47 7.72
C ALA A 104 1.22 5.15 6.57
N VAL A 105 0.75 5.14 5.31
CA VAL A 105 1.64 4.96 4.15
C VAL A 105 2.67 6.07 4.05
N LEU A 106 2.28 7.34 4.23
CA LEU A 106 3.22 8.46 4.18
C LEU A 106 4.29 8.42 5.29
N TRP A 107 3.96 7.82 6.43
CA TRP A 107 4.87 7.70 7.56
C TRP A 107 5.75 6.45 7.50
N LEU A 108 5.20 5.32 7.05
CA LEU A 108 5.90 4.05 6.93
C LEU A 108 6.77 3.97 5.67
N TRP A 109 6.42 4.71 4.62
CA TRP A 109 7.15 4.65 3.35
C TRP A 109 8.41 5.52 3.41
N PRO A 110 9.62 4.96 3.24
CA PRO A 110 10.85 5.73 3.26
C PRO A 110 10.93 6.70 2.07
N CYS A 111 11.32 7.95 2.33
CA CYS A 111 11.48 8.96 1.27
C CYS A 111 12.64 8.65 0.31
N LEU A 112 13.65 7.92 0.78
CA LEU A 112 14.70 7.33 -0.04
C LEU A 112 14.61 5.81 0.03
N ASP A 113 14.32 5.18 -1.10
CA ASP A 113 14.26 3.73 -1.27
C ASP A 113 15.23 3.30 -2.38
N PRO A 114 16.56 3.37 -2.12
CA PRO A 114 17.57 2.99 -3.10
C PRO A 114 17.51 1.48 -3.33
N THR A 115 17.42 1.06 -4.59
CA THR A 115 17.31 -0.36 -4.94
C THR A 115 18.58 -1.15 -4.65
N VAL A 116 19.75 -0.49 -4.65
CA VAL A 116 21.06 -1.09 -4.38
C VAL A 116 21.57 -0.55 -3.04
N LEU A 117 21.83 -1.43 -2.10
CA LEU A 117 22.27 -1.09 -0.74
C LEU A 117 23.59 -1.76 -0.39
N ALA A 118 24.49 -0.99 0.20
CA ALA A 118 25.70 -1.50 0.82
C ALA A 118 25.33 -2.14 2.17
N HIS A 119 25.77 -3.37 2.38
CA HIS A 119 25.53 -4.10 3.62
C HIS A 119 26.61 -5.15 3.82
N ASP A 120 26.80 -5.56 5.07
CA ASP A 120 27.78 -6.58 5.46
C ASP A 120 27.07 -7.81 6.01
N HIS A 121 27.71 -8.97 5.88
CA HIS A 121 27.24 -10.25 6.43
C HIS A 121 28.27 -10.81 7.42
N PRO A 122 28.32 -10.32 8.67
CA PRO A 122 29.28 -10.81 9.67
C PRO A 122 29.04 -12.27 10.06
N ASP A 123 27.82 -12.79 9.81
CA ASP A 123 27.42 -14.15 10.13
C ASP A 123 27.82 -15.18 9.05
N LEU A 124 28.29 -14.72 7.88
CA LEU A 124 28.73 -15.61 6.80
C LEU A 124 30.24 -15.87 6.85
N PRO A 125 30.69 -17.09 6.51
CA PRO A 125 32.12 -17.38 6.32
C PRO A 125 32.76 -16.44 5.28
N PRO A 126 34.02 -15.98 5.47
CA PRO A 126 34.68 -15.04 4.55
C PRO A 126 34.82 -15.54 3.10
N ASP A 127 34.80 -16.85 2.89
CA ASP A 127 34.89 -17.54 1.60
C ASP A 127 33.51 -17.86 0.99
N HIS A 128 32.42 -17.43 1.64
CA HIS A 128 31.08 -17.71 1.17
C HIS A 128 30.86 -17.11 -0.24
N PRO A 129 30.32 -17.87 -1.22
CA PRO A 129 30.18 -17.41 -2.60
C PRO A 129 29.40 -16.09 -2.76
N HIS A 130 28.49 -15.82 -1.83
CA HIS A 130 27.72 -14.57 -1.80
C HIS A 130 28.60 -13.32 -1.58
N LEU A 131 29.76 -13.44 -0.92
CA LEU A 131 30.66 -12.33 -0.60
C LEU A 131 31.63 -11.98 -1.75
N GLN A 132 31.52 -12.64 -2.91
CA GLN A 132 32.44 -12.42 -4.03
C GLN A 132 32.10 -11.10 -4.76
N GLY A 133 32.68 -9.98 -4.28
CA GLY A 133 32.60 -8.65 -4.90
C GLY A 133 33.41 -7.61 -4.12
N LEU A 134 33.99 -6.63 -4.81
CA LEU A 134 34.61 -5.46 -4.17
C LEU A 134 33.48 -4.44 -3.88
N ASP A 135 33.24 -4.13 -2.60
CA ASP A 135 32.11 -3.32 -2.10
C ASP A 135 30.76 -4.08 -2.24
N HIS A 136 30.37 -4.86 -1.21
CA HIS A 136 29.21 -5.77 -1.24
C HIS A 136 27.89 -4.98 -1.36
N ARG A 137 27.51 -4.70 -2.61
CA ARG A 137 26.40 -3.84 -3.01
C ARG A 137 25.63 -4.52 -4.12
N HIS A 138 24.39 -4.88 -3.85
CA HIS A 138 23.50 -5.43 -4.87
C HIS A 138 22.07 -5.01 -4.59
N VAL A 139 21.16 -5.38 -5.51
CA VAL A 139 19.73 -5.20 -5.28
C VAL A 139 19.35 -5.95 -4.00
N PHE A 140 18.77 -5.24 -3.04
CA PHE A 140 18.42 -5.83 -1.76
C PHE A 140 16.93 -6.13 -1.73
N VAL A 141 16.60 -7.39 -1.43
CA VAL A 141 15.25 -7.91 -1.31
C VAL A 141 15.25 -8.82 -0.09
N ILE A 142 14.15 -8.83 0.68
CA ILE A 142 14.05 -9.71 1.85
C ILE A 142 14.05 -11.17 1.38
N ASP A 143 15.03 -11.95 1.82
CA ASP A 143 15.24 -13.35 1.40
C ASP A 143 15.89 -14.19 2.52
N GLY A 144 16.37 -15.39 2.16
CA GLY A 144 17.02 -16.31 3.11
C GLY A 144 18.29 -15.77 3.77
N LEU A 145 19.07 -14.95 3.05
CA LEU A 145 20.29 -14.29 3.51
C LEU A 145 20.02 -12.88 4.06
N HIS A 146 18.92 -12.24 3.62
CA HIS A 146 18.55 -10.86 3.92
C HIS A 146 17.20 -10.81 4.66
N ARG A 147 17.16 -11.21 5.93
CA ARG A 147 15.87 -11.31 6.66
C ARG A 147 15.32 -9.98 7.15
N ARG A 148 16.13 -8.93 7.19
CA ARG A 148 15.79 -7.61 7.71
C ARG A 148 16.47 -6.55 6.86
N TRP A 149 15.86 -5.38 6.74
CA TRP A 149 16.55 -4.22 6.20
C TRP A 149 17.76 -3.86 7.10
N PRO A 150 18.94 -3.52 6.54
CA PRO A 150 20.07 -3.02 7.30
C PRO A 150 19.67 -1.76 8.07
N THR A 151 20.07 -1.70 9.32
CA THR A 151 19.79 -0.56 10.22
C THR A 151 20.85 0.55 10.14
N GLY A 152 21.75 0.49 9.16
CA GLY A 152 22.79 1.50 8.92
C GLY A 152 22.30 2.58 7.96
N HIS A 153 22.20 3.81 8.45
CA HIS A 153 21.98 4.99 7.62
C HIS A 153 23.12 5.12 6.59
N ALA A 154 22.73 5.36 5.33
CA ALA A 154 23.62 5.90 4.31
C ALA A 154 24.13 7.30 4.69
#